data_AF-A0A1F7UGW4-F1
#
_entry.id   AF-A0A1F7UGW4-F1
#
_cell.length_a   1.000
_cell.length_b   1.000
_cell.length_c   1.000
_cell.angle_alpha   90.00
_cell.angle_beta   90.00
_cell.angle_gamma   90.00
#
_symmetry.space_group_name_H-M   'P 1'
#
loop_
_entity.id
_entity.type
_entity.pdbx_description
1 polymer ?
#
loop_
_entity_poly.entity_id
_entity_poly.type
_entity_poly.pdbx_seq_one_letter_code
_entity_poly.pdbx_strand_id
1 'polypeptide(L)'
;MLDKKFILPDPTQSKKETHKRMQILKKVIPKFVPATEAIMVSGSLAYGANYSVTEKSDIDLQLLVTRRGVTRLYTVGLFDLEKLRHFVKGYQKGIAQQFSLTAEVEGVPLECHFWDVNAFAKAATMRTRQTLRFRSSINPPPIDYAHSFAGEEDISKLSTAHKGKWLVSSFPSYRIRKKKMFFCRPITNIIGSPIFIHGNEWLVRRQNEAWDALIMRLNKECGEPLNLKMYTIVNILPGKNKISPAVKEKIMKRMRRTLA
;
A
#
# COMPACT_ATOMS: atom_id res chain seq x y z
N MET A 1 5.66 8.88 -4.63
CA MET A 1 6.20 10.16 -5.07
C MET A 1 5.22 11.25 -4.68
N LEU A 2 5.70 12.29 -4.01
CA LEU A 2 4.90 13.47 -3.72
C LEU A 2 4.68 14.27 -4.99
N ASP A 3 3.41 14.42 -5.39
CA ASP A 3 3.02 15.28 -6.50
C ASP A 3 2.85 16.73 -5.99
N LYS A 4 3.96 17.48 -6.02
CA LYS A 4 4.01 18.87 -5.52
C LYS A 4 3.21 19.84 -6.38
N LYS A 5 2.95 19.50 -7.64
CA LYS A 5 2.20 20.31 -8.61
C LYS A 5 0.80 19.76 -8.86
N PHE A 6 0.28 18.95 -7.94
CA PHE A 6 -1.05 18.39 -8.08
C PHE A 6 -2.10 19.49 -8.08
N ILE A 7 -2.91 19.54 -9.13
CA ILE A 7 -4.08 20.40 -9.25
C ILE A 7 -5.30 19.51 -9.03
N LEU A 8 -6.23 19.98 -8.19
CA LEU A 8 -7.47 19.26 -7.97
C LEU A 8 -8.29 19.24 -9.27
N PRO A 9 -8.79 18.07 -9.69
CA PRO A 9 -9.73 17.98 -10.80
C PRO A 9 -11.07 18.63 -10.45
N ASP A 10 -11.91 18.80 -11.47
CA ASP A 10 -13.30 19.21 -11.28
C ASP A 10 -14.04 18.23 -10.32
N PRO A 11 -14.85 18.73 -9.37
CA PRO A 11 -15.56 17.88 -8.42
C PRO A 11 -16.54 16.89 -9.07
N THR A 12 -17.18 17.25 -10.19
CA THR A 12 -18.09 16.38 -10.93
C THR A 12 -17.32 15.25 -11.60
N GLN A 13 -16.17 15.58 -12.22
CA GLN A 13 -15.25 14.60 -12.76
C GLN A 13 -14.75 13.63 -11.67
N SER A 14 -14.32 14.15 -10.51
CA SER A 14 -13.89 13.31 -9.38
C SER A 14 -14.94 12.33 -8.92
N LYS A 15 -16.20 12.77 -8.81
CA LYS A 15 -17.32 11.91 -8.40
C LYS A 15 -17.59 10.83 -9.46
N LYS A 16 -17.61 11.20 -10.74
CA LYS A 16 -17.80 10.27 -11.87
C LYS A 16 -16.70 9.20 -11.88
N GLU A 17 -15.44 9.62 -11.78
CA GLU A 17 -14.28 8.72 -11.83
C GLU A 17 -14.19 7.83 -10.58
N THR A 18 -14.57 8.35 -9.42
CA THR A 18 -14.72 7.54 -8.19
C THR A 18 -15.81 6.49 -8.36
N HIS A 19 -16.99 6.88 -8.86
CA HIS A 19 -18.10 5.96 -9.09
C HIS A 19 -17.71 4.82 -10.05
N LYS A 20 -17.08 5.14 -11.19
CA LYS A 20 -16.59 4.15 -12.16
C LYS A 20 -15.71 3.09 -11.48
N ARG A 21 -14.72 3.52 -10.69
CA ARG A 21 -13.79 2.61 -9.99
C ARG A 21 -14.47 1.76 -8.94
N MET A 22 -15.42 2.33 -8.20
CA MET A 22 -16.21 1.58 -7.22
C MET A 22 -17.10 0.50 -7.88
N GLN A 23 -17.64 0.76 -9.08
CA GLN A 23 -18.39 -0.25 -9.84
C GLN A 23 -17.47 -1.37 -10.35
N ILE A 24 -16.27 -1.04 -10.82
CA ILE A 24 -15.26 -2.03 -11.19
C ILE A 24 -14.92 -2.92 -9.98
N LEU A 25 -14.66 -2.31 -8.81
CA LEU A 25 -14.41 -3.07 -7.58
C LEU A 25 -15.54 -4.06 -7.25
N LYS A 26 -16.80 -3.63 -7.30
CA LYS A 26 -17.95 -4.51 -7.07
C LYS A 26 -17.96 -5.73 -8.00
N LYS A 27 -17.56 -5.57 -9.26
CA LYS A 27 -17.48 -6.65 -10.25
C LYS A 27 -16.29 -7.58 -10.02
N VAL A 28 -15.12 -7.05 -9.67
CA VAL A 28 -13.86 -7.84 -9.62
C VAL A 28 -13.60 -8.50 -8.27
N ILE A 29 -14.01 -7.87 -7.16
CA ILE A 29 -13.73 -8.36 -5.80
C ILE A 29 -14.23 -9.80 -5.57
N PRO A 30 -15.44 -10.20 -6.00
CA PRO A 30 -15.92 -11.58 -5.80
C PRO A 30 -14.98 -12.65 -6.39
N LYS A 31 -14.24 -12.31 -7.45
CA LYS A 31 -13.27 -13.23 -8.08
C LYS A 31 -12.03 -13.46 -7.22
N PHE A 32 -11.66 -12.49 -6.38
CA PHE A 32 -10.48 -12.55 -5.52
C PHE A 32 -10.74 -13.21 -4.17
N VAL A 33 -11.94 -13.02 -3.61
CA VAL A 33 -12.31 -13.52 -2.26
C VAL A 33 -11.92 -14.99 -2.04
N PRO A 34 -12.20 -15.94 -2.96
CA PRO A 34 -11.86 -17.36 -2.74
C PRO A 34 -10.36 -17.66 -2.60
N ALA A 35 -9.50 -16.75 -3.06
CA ALA A 35 -8.05 -16.89 -3.09
C ALA A 35 -7.32 -16.08 -2.00
N THR A 36 -8.05 -15.25 -1.25
CA THR A 36 -7.47 -14.25 -0.34
C THR A 36 -8.03 -14.39 1.07
N GLU A 37 -7.20 -14.14 2.07
CA GLU A 37 -7.62 -14.03 3.48
C GLU A 37 -8.17 -12.63 3.80
N ALA A 38 -7.68 -11.62 3.07
CA ALA A 38 -8.12 -10.24 3.26
C ALA A 38 -7.86 -9.41 2.01
N ILE A 39 -8.68 -8.38 1.81
CA ILE A 39 -8.55 -7.43 0.70
C ILE A 39 -8.74 -6.01 1.23
N MET A 40 -7.81 -5.12 0.90
CA MET A 40 -7.98 -3.68 1.13
C MET A 40 -7.64 -2.86 -0.11
N VAL A 41 -8.43 -1.81 -0.33
CA VAL A 41 -8.14 -0.77 -1.32
C VAL A 41 -7.23 0.26 -0.67
N SER A 42 -6.15 0.60 -1.35
CA SER A 42 -5.24 1.68 -1.00
C SER A 42 -5.21 2.74 -2.11
N GLY A 43 -4.25 3.67 -2.05
CA GLY A 43 -4.06 4.61 -3.16
C GLY A 43 -5.17 5.65 -3.28
N SER A 44 -5.22 6.29 -4.45
CA SER A 44 -6.05 7.47 -4.71
C SER A 44 -7.54 7.24 -4.40
N LEU A 45 -8.05 6.05 -4.71
CA LEU A 45 -9.42 5.68 -4.45
C LEU A 45 -9.76 5.60 -2.95
N ALA A 46 -8.81 5.18 -2.11
CA ALA A 46 -9.06 5.06 -0.67
C ALA A 46 -9.06 6.41 0.05
N TYR A 47 -8.10 7.30 -0.28
CA TYR A 47 -7.92 8.56 0.45
C TYR A 47 -8.44 9.81 -0.28
N GLY A 48 -8.74 9.71 -1.57
CA GLY A 48 -9.11 10.82 -2.45
C GLY A 48 -10.45 10.66 -3.16
N ALA A 49 -11.27 9.66 -2.77
CA ALA A 49 -12.60 9.44 -3.33
C ALA A 49 -13.43 10.73 -3.35
N ASN A 50 -14.06 11.00 -4.50
CA ASN A 50 -14.87 12.19 -4.80
C ASN A 50 -14.13 13.52 -4.66
N TYR A 51 -12.79 13.52 -4.62
CA TYR A 51 -11.98 14.71 -4.36
C TYR A 51 -10.79 14.87 -5.31
N SER A 52 -9.99 13.82 -5.50
CA SER A 52 -8.73 13.89 -6.26
C SER A 52 -8.59 12.77 -7.31
N VAL A 53 -9.61 11.94 -7.47
CA VAL A 53 -9.61 10.83 -8.44
C VAL A 53 -9.84 11.42 -9.83
N THR A 54 -9.01 11.03 -10.78
CA THR A 54 -9.04 11.47 -12.19
C THR A 54 -9.20 10.28 -13.13
N GLU A 55 -9.40 10.51 -14.42
CA GLU A 55 -9.47 9.43 -15.42
C GLU A 55 -8.19 8.59 -15.48
N LYS A 56 -7.05 9.18 -15.10
CA LYS A 56 -5.75 8.50 -15.04
C LYS A 56 -5.52 7.69 -13.77
N SER A 57 -6.42 7.79 -12.79
CA SER A 57 -6.25 7.08 -11.52
C SER A 57 -6.45 5.57 -11.73
N ASP A 58 -5.59 4.77 -11.16
CA ASP A 58 -5.71 3.32 -11.08
C ASP A 58 -6.58 2.90 -9.88
N ILE A 59 -6.70 1.58 -9.70
CA ILE A 59 -7.23 0.95 -8.49
C ILE A 59 -6.11 0.13 -7.85
N ASP A 60 -5.63 0.57 -6.69
CA ASP A 60 -4.63 -0.16 -5.90
C ASP A 60 -5.29 -1.15 -4.92
N LEU A 61 -5.11 -2.45 -5.16
CA LEU A 61 -5.52 -3.51 -4.24
C LEU A 61 -4.33 -4.11 -3.50
N GLN A 62 -4.44 -4.23 -2.18
CA GLN A 62 -3.57 -5.10 -1.38
C GLN A 62 -4.35 -6.35 -1.02
N LEU A 63 -3.87 -7.50 -1.48
CA LEU A 63 -4.52 -8.79 -1.31
C LEU A 63 -3.61 -9.70 -0.48
N LEU A 64 -4.13 -10.20 0.63
CA LEU A 64 -3.38 -11.09 1.52
C LEU A 64 -3.69 -12.53 1.14
N VAL A 65 -2.66 -13.31 0.83
CA VAL A 65 -2.79 -14.68 0.35
C VAL A 65 -1.86 -15.61 1.13
N THR A 66 -2.32 -16.82 1.41
CA THR A 66 -1.46 -17.85 1.98
C THR A 66 -0.68 -18.57 0.88
N ARG A 67 0.42 -19.25 1.24
CA ARG A 67 1.17 -20.09 0.28
C ARG A 67 0.31 -21.18 -0.37
N ARG A 68 -0.70 -21.68 0.34
CA ARG A 68 -1.65 -22.66 -0.19
C ARG A 68 -2.74 -22.00 -1.04
N GLY A 69 -3.30 -20.88 -0.59
CA GLY A 69 -4.38 -20.17 -1.29
C GLY A 69 -3.97 -19.50 -2.60
N VAL A 70 -2.68 -19.19 -2.78
CA VAL A 70 -2.17 -18.47 -3.95
C VAL A 70 -2.44 -19.17 -5.30
N THR A 71 -2.62 -20.49 -5.33
CA THR A 71 -2.99 -21.22 -6.56
C THR A 71 -4.41 -20.92 -7.03
N ARG A 72 -5.30 -20.52 -6.12
CA ARG A 72 -6.66 -20.13 -6.48
C ARG A 72 -6.69 -18.84 -7.30
N LEU A 73 -5.58 -18.09 -7.38
CA LEU A 73 -5.47 -16.95 -8.29
C LEU A 73 -5.64 -17.33 -9.77
N TYR A 74 -5.42 -18.60 -10.15
CA TYR A 74 -5.69 -19.06 -11.52
C TYR A 74 -7.17 -18.95 -11.90
N THR A 75 -8.10 -18.96 -10.93
CA THR A 75 -9.54 -18.85 -11.20
C THR A 75 -10.01 -17.40 -11.36
N VAL A 76 -9.16 -16.41 -11.07
CA VAL A 76 -9.51 -14.99 -11.18
C VAL A 76 -9.73 -14.59 -12.64
N GLY A 77 -8.98 -15.19 -13.58
CA GLY A 77 -9.14 -14.98 -15.02
C GLY A 77 -8.86 -13.54 -15.49
N LEU A 78 -8.03 -12.78 -14.77
CA LEU A 78 -7.70 -11.38 -15.10
C LEU A 78 -6.25 -11.15 -15.53
N PHE A 79 -5.37 -12.12 -15.32
CA PHE A 79 -3.93 -11.92 -15.47
C PHE A 79 -3.36 -12.78 -16.59
N ASP A 80 -2.24 -12.32 -17.15
CA ASP A 80 -1.40 -13.15 -18.00
C ASP A 80 -1.02 -14.47 -17.28
N LEU A 81 -1.38 -15.59 -17.89
CA LEU A 81 -1.32 -16.90 -17.25
C LEU A 81 0.13 -17.36 -17.04
N GLU A 82 1.03 -17.05 -17.97
CA GLU A 82 2.44 -17.43 -17.87
C GLU A 82 3.11 -16.70 -16.72
N LYS A 83 2.94 -15.37 -16.66
CA LYS A 83 3.46 -14.51 -15.58
C LYS A 83 2.87 -14.89 -14.23
N LEU A 84 1.56 -15.15 -14.17
CA LEU A 84 0.90 -15.63 -12.95
C LEU A 84 1.51 -16.96 -12.49
N ARG A 85 1.65 -17.94 -13.40
CA ARG A 85 2.24 -19.25 -13.08
C ARG A 85 3.68 -19.12 -12.59
N HIS A 86 4.46 -18.22 -13.18
CA HIS A 86 5.84 -17.95 -12.77
C HIS A 86 5.91 -17.44 -11.31
N PHE A 87 5.10 -16.44 -10.95
CA PHE A 87 5.08 -15.89 -9.59
C PHE A 87 4.45 -16.83 -8.56
N VAL A 88 3.33 -17.49 -8.89
CA VAL A 88 2.69 -18.49 -8.01
C VAL A 88 3.69 -19.59 -7.63
N LYS A 89 4.43 -20.14 -8.61
CA LYS A 89 5.44 -21.18 -8.35
C LYS A 89 6.56 -20.68 -7.43
N GLY A 90 7.05 -19.45 -7.65
CA GLY A 90 8.08 -18.87 -6.79
C GLY A 90 7.58 -18.59 -5.37
N TYR A 91 6.35 -18.10 -5.26
CA TYR A 91 5.71 -17.77 -4.00
C TYR A 91 5.45 -19.01 -3.14
N GLN A 92 4.93 -20.09 -3.74
CA GLN A 92 4.76 -21.38 -3.06
C GLN A 92 6.08 -21.95 -2.51
N LYS A 93 7.18 -21.76 -3.26
CA LYS A 93 8.54 -22.12 -2.84
C LYS A 93 9.15 -21.19 -1.79
N GLY A 94 8.44 -20.12 -1.40
CA GLY A 94 8.95 -19.13 -0.43
C GLY A 94 10.11 -18.30 -0.94
N ILE A 95 10.27 -18.15 -2.27
CA ILE A 95 11.38 -17.40 -2.87
C ILE A 95 11.28 -15.91 -2.53
N ALA A 96 10.06 -15.36 -2.57
CA ALA A 96 9.70 -14.01 -2.15
C ALA A 96 8.34 -14.02 -1.43
N GLN A 97 8.02 -12.93 -0.75
CA GLN A 97 6.83 -12.77 0.11
C GLN A 97 5.76 -11.89 -0.53
N GLN A 98 6.06 -11.28 -1.67
CA GLN A 98 5.18 -10.36 -2.35
C GLN A 98 5.39 -10.44 -3.87
N PHE A 99 4.32 -10.27 -4.64
CA PHE A 99 4.39 -9.94 -6.07
C PHE A 99 3.29 -8.95 -6.42
N SER A 100 3.33 -8.44 -7.64
CA SER A 100 2.24 -7.64 -8.16
C SER A 100 1.94 -8.00 -9.59
N LEU A 101 0.66 -7.98 -9.91
CA LEU A 101 0.13 -8.15 -11.25
C LEU A 101 -0.77 -6.97 -11.55
N THR A 102 -0.73 -6.53 -12.79
CA THR A 102 -1.58 -5.47 -13.31
C THR A 102 -2.57 -6.10 -14.27
N ALA A 103 -3.80 -5.62 -14.24
CA ALA A 103 -4.83 -5.92 -15.22
C ALA A 103 -5.47 -4.60 -15.68
N GLU A 104 -6.19 -4.63 -16.79
CA GLU A 104 -7.04 -3.53 -17.22
C GLU A 104 -8.49 -4.00 -17.22
N VAL A 105 -9.37 -3.22 -16.60
CA VAL A 105 -10.81 -3.51 -16.55
C VAL A 105 -11.57 -2.27 -16.95
N GLU A 106 -12.33 -2.34 -18.05
CA GLU A 106 -13.12 -1.21 -18.57
C GLU A 106 -12.26 0.06 -18.79
N GLY A 107 -11.03 -0.13 -19.29
CA GLY A 107 -10.04 0.92 -19.54
C GLY A 107 -9.42 1.53 -18.27
N VAL A 108 -9.61 0.91 -17.11
CA VAL A 108 -9.01 1.36 -15.84
C VAL A 108 -7.95 0.36 -15.39
N PRO A 109 -6.71 0.81 -15.13
CA PRO A 109 -5.67 -0.03 -14.56
C PRO A 109 -6.04 -0.51 -13.15
N LEU A 110 -5.88 -1.80 -12.93
CA LEU A 110 -6.05 -2.46 -11.64
C LEU A 110 -4.70 -3.03 -11.19
N GLU A 111 -4.08 -2.40 -10.19
CA GLU A 111 -2.84 -2.88 -9.58
C GLU A 111 -3.14 -3.81 -8.41
N CYS A 112 -2.81 -5.10 -8.57
CA CYS A 112 -2.99 -6.11 -7.53
C CYS A 112 -1.66 -6.43 -6.86
N HIS A 113 -1.51 -6.08 -5.59
CA HIS A 113 -0.35 -6.40 -4.78
C HIS A 113 -0.66 -7.58 -3.85
N PHE A 114 -0.11 -8.75 -4.17
CA PHE A 114 -0.29 -9.96 -3.38
C PHE A 114 0.78 -10.08 -2.33
N TRP A 115 0.38 -10.32 -1.09
CA TRP A 115 1.26 -10.42 0.06
C TRP A 115 1.06 -11.73 0.82
N ASP A 116 2.16 -12.27 1.33
CA ASP A 116 2.11 -13.24 2.41
C ASP A 116 1.53 -12.59 3.66
N VAL A 117 0.49 -13.20 4.21
CA VAL A 117 -0.28 -12.68 5.36
C VAL A 117 0.64 -12.33 6.52
N ASN A 118 1.61 -13.21 6.83
CA ASN A 118 2.55 -13.02 7.92
C ASN A 118 3.60 -11.97 7.58
N ALA A 119 4.11 -11.97 6.34
CA ALA A 119 5.06 -10.95 5.89
C ALA A 119 4.44 -9.55 5.91
N PHE A 120 3.19 -9.41 5.43
CA PHE A 120 2.44 -8.17 5.49
C PHE A 120 2.24 -7.71 6.93
N ALA A 121 1.78 -8.60 7.82
CA ALA A 121 1.60 -8.27 9.24
C ALA A 121 2.89 -7.73 9.86
N LYS A 122 4.02 -8.41 9.64
CA LYS A 122 5.33 -7.98 10.15
C LYS A 122 5.77 -6.65 9.54
N ALA A 123 5.57 -6.45 8.25
CA ALA A 123 5.97 -5.24 7.53
C ALA A 123 5.13 -4.02 7.95
N ALA A 124 3.81 -4.18 7.95
CA ALA A 124 2.85 -3.15 8.31
C ALA A 124 2.97 -2.69 9.76
N THR A 125 3.37 -3.59 10.67
CA THR A 125 3.57 -3.31 12.11
C THR A 125 5.03 -3.02 12.47
N MET A 126 5.89 -2.75 11.48
CA MET A 126 7.31 -2.40 11.67
C MET A 126 8.19 -3.46 12.36
N ARG A 127 7.71 -4.71 12.48
CA ARG A 127 8.48 -5.85 12.99
C ARG A 127 9.52 -6.38 12.01
N THR A 128 9.44 -6.00 10.73
CA THR A 128 10.52 -6.18 9.76
C THR A 128 10.83 -4.86 9.05
N ARG A 129 12.09 -4.68 8.69
CA ARG A 129 12.55 -3.51 7.92
C ARG A 129 12.27 -3.65 6.42
N GLN A 130 12.16 -4.88 5.94
CA GLN A 130 12.06 -5.17 4.52
C GLN A 130 11.36 -6.50 4.25
N THR A 131 10.84 -6.65 3.04
CA THR A 131 10.28 -7.89 2.50
C THR A 131 10.85 -8.17 1.11
N LEU A 132 10.94 -9.44 0.75
CA LEU A 132 11.35 -9.82 -0.60
C LEU A 132 10.15 -9.74 -1.54
N ARG A 133 10.32 -9.04 -2.66
CA ARG A 133 9.29 -8.86 -3.69
C ARG A 133 9.79 -9.34 -5.05
N PHE A 134 8.96 -10.09 -5.77
CA PHE A 134 9.24 -10.45 -7.15
C PHE A 134 9.24 -9.24 -8.09
N ARG A 135 10.04 -9.34 -9.15
CA ARG A 135 10.23 -8.32 -10.18
C ARG A 135 9.99 -8.93 -11.56
N SER A 136 9.46 -8.11 -12.47
CA SER A 136 9.32 -8.49 -13.88
C SER A 136 10.60 -8.23 -14.68
N SER A 137 11.41 -7.24 -14.27
CA SER A 137 12.67 -6.88 -14.92
C SER A 137 13.70 -6.32 -13.92
N ILE A 138 14.98 -6.43 -14.28
CA ILE A 138 16.11 -5.81 -13.57
C ILE A 138 16.12 -4.30 -13.84
N ASN A 139 15.97 -3.92 -15.12
CA ASN A 139 16.01 -2.54 -15.59
C ASN A 139 14.62 -2.06 -16.05
N PRO A 140 14.26 -0.80 -15.75
CA PRO A 140 14.94 0.09 -14.79
C PRO A 140 14.79 -0.43 -13.35
N PRO A 141 15.74 -0.10 -12.45
CA PRO A 141 15.62 -0.48 -11.05
C PRO A 141 14.35 0.14 -10.42
N PRO A 142 13.71 -0.54 -9.46
CA PRO A 142 12.63 0.06 -8.67
C PRO A 142 13.12 1.33 -7.99
N ILE A 143 12.29 2.36 -8.02
CA ILE A 143 12.47 3.55 -7.19
C ILE A 143 11.42 3.49 -6.09
N ASP A 144 11.86 3.55 -4.85
CA ASP A 144 10.99 3.61 -3.69
C ASP A 144 11.13 4.95 -2.96
N TYR A 145 9.99 5.47 -2.51
CA TYR A 145 9.85 6.77 -1.89
C TYR A 145 9.37 6.56 -0.45
N ALA A 146 10.08 7.16 0.50
CA ALA A 146 9.71 7.11 1.90
C ALA A 146 9.71 8.51 2.50
N HIS A 147 8.91 8.70 3.54
CA HIS A 147 8.73 10.02 4.15
C HIS A 147 8.88 9.95 5.66
N SER A 148 9.48 10.98 6.24
CA SER A 148 9.59 11.14 7.70
C SER A 148 8.37 11.86 8.28
N PHE A 149 8.23 11.87 9.61
CA PHE A 149 7.15 12.62 10.28
C PHE A 149 7.21 14.13 10.02
N ALA A 150 8.38 14.67 9.73
CA ALA A 150 8.58 16.07 9.32
C ALA A 150 8.21 16.31 7.84
N GLY A 151 7.91 15.26 7.08
CA GLY A 151 7.58 15.31 5.66
C GLY A 151 8.79 15.36 4.74
N GLU A 152 9.99 15.08 5.25
CA GLU A 152 11.21 14.91 4.44
C GLU A 152 11.08 13.66 3.57
N GLU A 153 11.54 13.74 2.32
CA GLU A 153 11.51 12.62 1.37
C GLU A 153 12.90 11.95 1.31
N ASP A 154 12.90 10.61 1.33
CA ASP A 154 14.08 9.78 1.07
C ASP A 154 13.77 8.87 -0.11
N ILE A 155 14.55 9.01 -1.19
CA ILE A 155 14.39 8.28 -2.45
C ILE A 155 15.50 7.24 -2.55
N SER A 156 15.13 5.98 -2.80
CA SER A 156 16.08 4.89 -2.96
C SER A 156 15.83 4.12 -4.25
N LYS A 157 16.88 3.92 -5.04
CA LYS A 157 16.90 2.88 -6.08
C LYS A 157 17.16 1.54 -5.39
N LEU A 158 16.31 0.54 -5.59
CA LEU A 158 16.50 -0.78 -4.98
C LEU A 158 17.20 -1.71 -5.98
N SER A 159 18.06 -2.59 -5.46
CA SER A 159 18.69 -3.62 -6.28
C SER A 159 17.70 -4.73 -6.63
N THR A 160 17.88 -5.30 -7.82
CA THR A 160 17.20 -6.54 -8.23
C THR A 160 18.28 -7.61 -8.40
N ALA A 161 18.06 -8.78 -7.81
CA ALA A 161 18.96 -9.91 -7.91
C ALA A 161 18.23 -11.14 -8.46
N HIS A 162 18.98 -12.02 -9.10
CA HIS A 162 18.50 -13.36 -9.44
C HIS A 162 18.49 -14.26 -8.22
N LYS A 163 17.39 -14.99 -8.06
CA LYS A 163 17.29 -16.13 -7.16
C LYS A 163 16.81 -17.31 -8.00
N GLY A 164 17.75 -18.03 -8.60
CA GLY A 164 17.46 -18.96 -9.71
C GLY A 164 16.83 -18.21 -10.88
N LYS A 165 15.69 -18.71 -11.38
CA LYS A 165 14.96 -18.07 -12.49
C LYS A 165 14.08 -16.87 -12.08
N TRP A 166 14.02 -16.53 -10.80
CA TRP A 166 13.19 -15.43 -10.31
C TRP A 166 14.03 -14.19 -10.10
N LEU A 167 13.47 -13.03 -10.46
CA LEU A 167 14.02 -11.73 -10.10
C LEU A 167 13.37 -11.26 -8.80
N VAL A 168 14.20 -10.88 -7.83
CA VAL A 168 13.74 -10.42 -6.51
C VAL A 168 14.43 -9.12 -6.10
N SER A 169 13.68 -8.25 -5.42
CA SER A 169 14.20 -7.05 -4.77
C SER A 169 13.85 -7.06 -3.29
N SER A 170 14.73 -6.52 -2.47
CA SER A 170 14.41 -6.18 -1.10
C SER A 170 13.62 -4.87 -1.09
N PHE A 171 12.34 -4.95 -0.71
CA PHE A 171 11.46 -3.80 -0.61
C PHE A 171 11.39 -3.34 0.86
N PRO A 172 11.86 -2.13 1.18
CA PRO A 172 11.84 -1.63 2.55
C PRO A 172 10.40 -1.33 2.99
N SER A 173 10.08 -1.64 4.24
CA SER A 173 8.90 -1.15 4.95
C SER A 173 9.18 0.19 5.62
N TYR A 174 10.42 0.39 6.08
CA TYR A 174 10.93 1.67 6.56
C TYR A 174 12.45 1.73 6.44
N ARG A 175 13.01 2.95 6.46
CA ARG A 175 14.45 3.23 6.44
C ARG A 175 14.82 4.10 7.62
N ILE A 176 16.07 4.00 8.07
CA ILE A 176 16.62 4.89 9.11
C ILE A 176 17.78 5.65 8.47
N ARG A 177 17.70 6.98 8.48
CA ARG A 177 18.74 7.89 7.98
C ARG A 177 18.97 8.99 8.99
N LYS A 178 20.22 9.22 9.40
CA LYS A 178 20.58 10.28 10.36
C LYS A 178 19.67 10.28 11.60
N LYS A 179 19.43 9.10 12.19
CA LYS A 179 18.53 8.85 13.34
C LYS A 179 17.03 9.09 13.11
N LYS A 180 16.58 9.51 11.92
CA LYS A 180 15.16 9.67 11.55
C LYS A 180 14.62 8.43 10.84
N MET A 181 13.35 8.10 11.06
CA MET A 181 12.65 7.08 10.29
C MET A 181 11.95 7.66 9.06
N PHE A 182 12.02 6.89 7.97
CA PHE A 182 11.35 7.16 6.72
C PHE A 182 10.45 5.96 6.40
N PHE A 183 9.15 6.18 6.32
CA PHE A 183 8.15 5.12 6.19
C PHE A 183 7.82 4.84 4.73
N CYS A 184 7.75 3.56 4.38
CA CYS A 184 7.47 3.06 3.04
C CYS A 184 6.13 2.30 3.02
N ARG A 185 5.76 1.78 1.85
CA ARG A 185 4.70 0.77 1.74
C ARG A 185 5.21 -0.56 2.34
N PRO A 186 4.38 -1.36 3.04
CA PRO A 186 2.93 -1.24 3.15
C PRO A 186 2.44 -0.41 4.35
N ILE A 187 3.32 0.12 5.20
CA ILE A 187 2.93 0.90 6.40
C ILE A 187 2.02 2.06 5.99
N THR A 188 2.43 2.85 5.00
CA THR A 188 1.64 3.99 4.51
C THR A 188 0.29 3.58 3.94
N ASN A 189 0.16 2.34 3.43
CA ASN A 189 -1.09 1.84 2.87
C ASN A 189 -2.10 1.45 3.94
N ILE A 190 -1.65 0.82 5.04
CA ILE A 190 -2.57 0.41 6.12
C ILE A 190 -2.97 1.59 7.02
N ILE A 191 -2.09 2.58 7.20
CA ILE A 191 -2.35 3.74 8.07
C ILE A 191 -3.07 4.89 7.35
N GLY A 192 -2.94 4.99 6.02
CA GLY A 192 -3.50 6.06 5.17
C GLY A 192 -5.01 5.98 4.91
N SER A 193 -5.80 5.50 5.87
CA SER A 193 -7.25 5.25 5.77
C SER A 193 -7.66 4.37 4.56
N PRO A 194 -7.15 3.13 4.45
CA PRO A 194 -7.60 2.16 3.44
C PRO A 194 -9.10 1.85 3.56
N ILE A 195 -9.67 1.31 2.49
CA ILE A 195 -11.02 0.72 2.50
C ILE A 195 -10.87 -0.79 2.66
N PHE A 196 -11.39 -1.35 3.75
CA PHE A 196 -11.39 -2.81 3.95
C PHE A 196 -12.61 -3.44 3.29
N ILE A 197 -12.35 -4.43 2.44
CA ILE A 197 -13.37 -5.06 1.59
C ILE A 197 -13.66 -6.49 2.06
N HIS A 198 -12.63 -7.22 2.48
CA HIS A 198 -12.70 -8.61 2.93
C HIS A 198 -11.67 -8.85 4.04
N GLY A 199 -11.98 -9.70 5.03
CA GLY A 199 -11.10 -9.95 6.18
C GLY A 199 -11.01 -8.78 7.17
N ASN A 200 -12.11 -8.03 7.34
CA ASN A 200 -12.12 -6.75 8.05
C ASN A 200 -11.60 -6.82 9.49
N GLU A 201 -12.00 -7.83 10.28
CA GLU A 201 -11.55 -7.94 11.68
C GLU A 201 -10.02 -8.06 11.79
N TRP A 202 -9.43 -8.88 10.92
CA TRP A 202 -7.99 -9.08 10.88
C TRP A 202 -7.27 -7.79 10.46
N LEU A 203 -7.77 -7.12 9.41
CA LEU A 203 -7.20 -5.87 8.91
C LEU A 203 -7.30 -4.73 9.93
N VAL A 204 -8.43 -4.60 10.62
CA VAL A 204 -8.62 -3.62 11.70
C VAL A 204 -7.61 -3.86 12.83
N ARG A 205 -7.45 -5.12 13.26
CA ARG A 205 -6.49 -5.46 14.31
C ARG A 205 -5.05 -5.08 13.91
N ARG A 206 -4.63 -5.44 12.69
CA ARG A 206 -3.30 -5.08 12.19
C ARG A 206 -3.13 -3.58 11.99
N GLN A 207 -4.18 -2.87 11.59
CA GLN A 207 -4.16 -1.42 11.48
C GLN A 207 -3.95 -0.78 12.87
N ASN A 208 -4.63 -1.27 13.90
CA ASN A 208 -4.43 -0.78 15.28
C ASN A 208 -2.99 -0.98 15.73
N GLU A 209 -2.44 -2.20 15.59
CA GLU A 209 -1.04 -2.47 15.93
C GLU A 209 -0.04 -1.60 15.13
N ALA A 210 -0.31 -1.34 13.85
CA ALA A 210 0.51 -0.46 13.03
C ALA A 210 0.47 0.99 13.54
N TRP A 211 -0.70 1.46 13.96
CA TRP A 211 -0.88 2.79 14.54
C TRP A 211 -0.17 2.93 15.89
N ASP A 212 -0.30 1.94 16.77
CA ASP A 212 0.35 1.96 18.10
C ASP A 212 1.88 2.01 17.95
N ALA A 213 2.42 1.16 17.07
CA ALA A 213 3.85 1.14 16.78
C ALA A 213 4.33 2.48 16.18
N LEU A 214 3.50 3.13 15.37
CA LEU A 214 3.83 4.40 14.72
C LEU A 214 3.84 5.56 15.69
N ILE A 215 2.86 5.62 16.61
CA ILE A 215 2.78 6.65 17.65
C ILE A 215 3.91 6.49 18.66
N MET A 216 4.21 5.26 19.10
CA MET A 216 5.38 5.00 19.93
C MET A 216 6.66 5.53 19.27
N ARG A 217 6.79 5.35 17.95
CA ARG A 217 7.96 5.86 17.22
C ARG A 217 7.98 7.37 17.09
N LEU A 218 6.82 7.98 16.86
CA LEU A 218 6.66 9.43 16.79
C LEU A 218 7.11 10.10 18.08
N ASN A 219 6.62 9.63 19.24
CA ASN A 219 7.01 10.18 20.55
C ASN A 219 8.52 10.04 20.79
N LYS A 220 9.10 8.88 20.42
CA LYS A 220 10.54 8.64 20.56
C LYS A 220 11.40 9.55 19.68
N GLU A 221 10.97 9.86 18.46
CA GLU A 221 11.78 10.67 17.52
C GLU A 221 11.57 12.18 17.69
N CYS A 222 10.38 12.61 18.10
CA CYS A 222 9.99 14.01 18.07
C CYS A 222 9.86 14.65 19.46
N GLY A 223 9.90 13.85 20.53
CA GLY A 223 9.88 14.30 21.91
C GLY A 223 8.51 14.82 22.38
N GLU A 224 8.45 15.13 23.68
CA GLU A 224 7.30 15.76 24.33
C GLU A 224 7.68 17.17 24.82
N PRO A 225 6.82 18.19 24.61
CA PRO A 225 5.51 18.12 23.94
C PRO A 225 5.63 17.98 22.41
N LEU A 226 4.81 17.10 21.84
CA LEU A 226 4.82 16.84 20.40
C LEU A 226 4.27 18.04 19.60
N ASN A 227 5.10 18.64 18.74
CA ASN A 227 4.67 19.70 17.83
C ASN A 227 3.90 19.14 16.63
N LEU A 228 2.58 19.02 16.76
CA LEU A 228 1.67 18.53 15.71
C LEU A 228 1.58 19.43 14.46
N LYS A 229 2.11 20.66 14.49
CA LYS A 229 2.25 21.48 13.27
C LYS A 229 3.41 21.00 12.40
N MET A 230 4.45 20.43 13.02
CA MET A 230 5.66 19.99 12.35
C MET A 230 5.65 18.48 12.06
N TYR A 231 5.19 17.67 13.02
CA TYR A 231 5.27 16.22 12.97
C TYR A 231 3.87 15.60 12.92
N THR A 232 3.53 14.95 11.81
CA THR A 232 2.21 14.33 11.62
C THR A 232 2.29 13.00 10.89
N ILE A 233 1.27 12.16 11.10
CA ILE A 233 1.09 10.96 10.29
C ILE A 233 0.68 11.31 8.84
N VAL A 234 0.04 12.45 8.62
CA VAL A 234 -0.27 12.91 7.25
C VAL A 234 1.01 13.15 6.45
N ASN A 235 2.07 13.65 7.09
CA ASN A 235 3.35 13.92 6.44
C ASN A 235 4.04 12.68 5.88
N ILE A 236 3.79 11.50 6.44
CA ILE A 236 4.42 10.26 5.98
C ILE A 236 3.72 9.65 4.75
N LEU A 237 2.54 10.17 4.38
CA LEU A 237 1.74 9.62 3.29
C LEU A 237 2.21 10.15 1.93
N PRO A 238 2.54 9.26 0.97
CA PRO A 238 3.10 9.66 -0.31
C PRO A 238 2.14 10.47 -1.19
N GLY A 239 0.84 10.36 -0.93
CA GLY A 239 -0.23 11.07 -1.63
C GLY A 239 -0.83 12.24 -0.85
N LYS A 240 -0.16 12.80 0.17
CA LYS A 240 -0.77 13.79 1.12
C LYS A 240 -1.46 15.01 0.47
N ASN A 241 -1.05 15.41 -0.73
CA ASN A 241 -1.68 16.48 -1.50
C ASN A 241 -3.00 16.07 -2.18
N LYS A 242 -3.22 14.77 -2.34
CA LYS A 242 -4.41 14.14 -2.96
C LYS A 242 -5.41 13.62 -1.91
N ILE A 243 -5.08 13.68 -0.62
CA ILE A 243 -5.96 13.22 0.45
C ILE A 243 -7.07 14.25 0.68
N SER A 244 -8.32 13.79 0.72
CA SER A 244 -9.47 14.65 1.00
C SER A 244 -9.42 15.25 2.40
N PRO A 245 -10.00 16.44 2.64
CA PRO A 245 -10.07 17.05 3.96
C PRO A 245 -10.68 16.12 5.03
N ALA A 246 -11.74 15.39 4.67
CA ALA A 246 -12.40 14.44 5.57
C ALA A 246 -11.47 13.29 5.99
N VAL A 247 -10.67 12.75 5.06
CA VAL A 247 -9.71 11.68 5.38
C VAL A 247 -8.54 12.23 6.21
N LYS A 248 -8.05 13.44 5.90
CA LYS A 248 -7.04 14.12 6.74
C LYS A 248 -7.53 14.28 8.18
N GLU A 249 -8.76 14.77 8.37
CA GLU A 249 -9.31 14.94 9.71
C GLU A 249 -9.50 13.62 10.44
N LYS A 250 -9.94 12.55 9.74
CA LYS A 250 -10.02 11.20 10.32
C LYS A 250 -8.65 10.71 10.83
N ILE A 251 -7.59 10.92 10.05
CA ILE A 251 -6.22 10.55 10.43
C ILE A 251 -5.76 11.37 11.64
N MET A 252 -5.97 12.69 11.61
CA MET A 252 -5.58 13.57 12.71
C MET A 252 -6.35 13.29 14.00
N LYS A 253 -7.67 13.03 13.92
CA LYS A 253 -8.49 12.62 15.05
C LYS A 253 -7.99 11.32 15.66
N ARG A 254 -7.65 10.32 14.84
CA ARG A 254 -7.08 9.05 15.33
C ARG A 254 -5.73 9.27 15.99
N MET A 255 -4.85 10.05 15.37
CA MET A 255 -3.54 10.40 15.92
C MET A 255 -3.67 11.05 17.30
N ARG A 256 -4.53 12.08 17.45
CA ARG A 256 -4.79 12.74 18.74
C ARG A 256 -5.33 11.77 19.79
N ARG A 257 -6.25 10.88 19.41
CA ARG A 257 -6.81 9.87 20.32
C ARG A 257 -5.78 8.84 20.80
N THR A 258 -4.83 8.46 19.95
CA THR A 258 -3.79 7.47 20.32
C THR A 258 -2.62 8.12 21.08
N LEU A 259 -2.50 9.44 21.04
CA LEU A 259 -1.52 10.21 21.82
C LEU A 259 -2.02 10.56 23.24
N ALA A 260 -3.34 10.59 23.44
CA ALA A 260 -3.99 10.84 24.72
C ALA A 260 -4.04 9.57 25.57
#